data_AF-A0A8T4JTE0-F1
#
_entry.id   AF-A0A8T4JTE0-F1
#
_cell.length_a   1.000
_cell.length_b   1.000
_cell.length_c   1.000
_cell.angle_alpha   90.00
_cell.angle_beta   90.00
_cell.angle_gamma   90.00
#
_symmetry.space_group_name_H-M   'P 1'
#
loop_
_entity.id
_entity.type
_entity.pdbx_description
1 polymer ?
#
loop_
_entity_poly.entity_id
_entity_poly.type
_entity_poly.pdbx_seq_one_letter_code
_entity_poly.pdbx_strand_id
1 'polypeptide(L)'
;MRINTKYISIKEYDKIREKILKCDKKTKIVVDIKNRGILSELLKKKFHYLAVSFSESAREIERIKKMFLPRKIKVICKIESQKGLENLKRLIKVSEGIMVARGDLG
;
A
#
# COMPACT_ATOMS: atom_id res chain seq x y z
N MET A 1 1.02 -12.38 1.76
CA MET A 1 2.36 -12.01 1.28
C MET A 1 2.46 -10.51 1.03
N ARG A 2 3.49 -9.84 1.53
CA ARG A 2 3.78 -8.43 1.23
C ARG A 2 4.85 -8.35 0.14
N ILE A 3 4.61 -7.55 -0.90
CA ILE A 3 5.59 -7.27 -1.96
C ILE A 3 5.93 -5.79 -1.88
N ASN A 4 7.18 -5.47 -1.55
CA ASN A 4 7.68 -4.10 -1.49
C ASN A 4 8.15 -3.67 -2.87
N THR A 5 7.63 -2.55 -3.39
CA THR A 5 7.92 -2.06 -4.74
C THR A 5 9.06 -1.03 -4.78
N LYS A 6 9.78 -0.80 -3.67
CA LYS A 6 10.88 0.18 -3.61
C LYS A 6 12.06 -0.20 -4.50
N TYR A 7 12.31 -1.50 -4.67
CA TYR A 7 13.51 -2.01 -5.34
C TYR A 7 13.20 -2.95 -6.50
N ILE A 8 11.94 -2.97 -6.97
CA ILE A 8 11.52 -3.85 -8.06
C ILE A 8 10.68 -3.07 -9.07
N SER A 9 10.82 -3.42 -10.34
CA SER A 9 9.95 -2.97 -11.42
C SER A 9 8.56 -3.60 -11.34
N ILE A 10 7.60 -3.03 -12.06
CA ILE A 10 6.25 -3.63 -12.20
C ILE A 10 6.30 -5.00 -12.90
N LYS A 11 7.26 -5.20 -13.82
CA LYS A 11 7.49 -6.51 -14.46
C LYS A 11 7.93 -7.57 -13.45
N GLU A 12 8.83 -7.22 -12.54
CA GLU A 12 9.27 -8.12 -11.47
C GLU A 12 8.15 -8.39 -10.46
N TYR A 13 7.37 -7.37 -10.11
CA TYR A 13 6.16 -7.53 -9.30
C TYR A 13 5.20 -8.57 -9.90
N ASP A 14 4.91 -8.49 -11.20
CA ASP A 14 4.02 -9.45 -11.87
C ASP A 14 4.58 -10.89 -11.78
N LYS A 15 5.88 -11.07 -12.07
CA LYS A 15 6.55 -12.37 -11.97
C LYS A 15 6.49 -12.96 -10.56
N ILE A 16 6.73 -12.14 -9.53
CA ILE A 16 6.67 -12.57 -8.12
C ILE A 16 5.23 -12.95 -7.75
N ARG A 17 4.25 -12.10 -8.11
CA ARG A 17 2.83 -12.35 -7.84
C ARG A 17 2.35 -13.65 -8.49
N GLU A 18 2.70 -13.90 -9.74
CA GLU A 18 2.32 -15.14 -10.43
C GLU A 18 2.91 -16.38 -9.76
N LYS A 19 4.18 -16.32 -9.34
CA LYS A 19 4.80 -17.42 -8.59
C LYS A 19 4.07 -17.69 -7.27
N ILE A 20 3.77 -16.64 -6.51
CA ILE A 20 3.02 -16.77 -5.24
C ILE A 20 1.66 -17.44 -5.48
N LEU A 21 0.91 -17.02 -6.50
CA LEU A 21 -0.42 -17.56 -6.78
C LEU A 21 -0.39 -18.96 -7.39
N LYS A 22 0.73 -19.37 -8.00
CA LYS A 22 0.97 -20.77 -8.39
C LYS A 22 1.21 -21.66 -7.18
N CYS A 23 1.93 -21.15 -6.17
CA CYS A 23 2.15 -21.88 -4.91
C CYS A 23 0.89 -21.96 -4.06
N ASP A 24 0.17 -20.85 -3.91
CA ASP A 24 -1.10 -20.79 -3.18
C ASP A 24 -2.02 -19.69 -3.75
N LYS A 25 -3.12 -20.12 -4.38
CA LYS A 25 -4.13 -19.23 -4.97
C LYS A 25 -4.89 -18.41 -3.93
N LYS A 26 -4.92 -18.83 -2.66
CA LYS A 26 -5.62 -18.13 -1.58
C LYS A 26 -4.77 -17.03 -0.93
N THR A 27 -3.48 -16.97 -1.25
CA THR A 27 -2.57 -15.99 -0.66
C THR A 27 -3.02 -14.57 -0.97
N LYS A 28 -3.34 -13.81 0.09
CA LYS A 28 -3.61 -12.37 -0.02
C LYS A 28 -2.32 -11.60 -0.28
N ILE A 29 -2.39 -10.66 -1.22
CA ILE A 29 -1.27 -9.83 -1.65
C ILE A 29 -1.43 -8.42 -1.10
N VAL A 30 -0.42 -7.97 -0.36
CA VAL A 30 -0.23 -6.57 0.07
C VAL A 30 0.86 -5.98 -0.82
N VAL A 31 0.54 -4.91 -1.55
CA VAL A 31 1.49 -4.14 -2.35
C VAL A 31 1.94 -2.96 -1.49
N ASP A 32 3.22 -2.93 -1.12
CA ASP A 32 3.83 -1.87 -0.32
C ASP A 32 4.57 -0.90 -1.23
N ILE A 33 4.07 0.33 -1.32
CA ILE A 33 4.58 1.36 -2.22
C ILE A 33 5.29 2.46 -1.44
N LYS A 34 6.39 2.96 -2.01
CA LYS A 34 7.01 4.23 -1.60
C LYS A 34 6.73 5.35 -2.61
N ASN A 35 6.89 5.06 -3.89
CA ASN A 35 6.63 6.00 -4.99
C ASN A 35 5.13 6.03 -5.36
N ARG A 36 4.52 7.22 -5.48
CA ARG A 36 3.13 7.39 -5.93
C ARG A 36 2.98 7.33 -7.46
N GLY A 37 4.06 7.41 -8.23
CA GLY A 37 4.05 7.37 -9.70
C GLY A 37 3.53 6.04 -10.27
N ILE A 38 3.63 4.95 -9.52
CA ILE A 38 3.20 3.61 -9.96
C ILE A 38 1.70 3.33 -9.75
N LEU A 39 0.95 4.26 -9.15
CA LEU A 39 -0.47 4.04 -8.83
C LEU A 39 -1.31 3.72 -10.08
N SER A 40 -1.04 4.41 -11.20
CA SER A 40 -1.74 4.20 -12.47
C SER A 40 -1.52 2.79 -13.04
N GLU A 41 -0.32 2.25 -12.90
CA GLU A 41 0.01 0.89 -13.30
C GLU A 41 -0.67 -0.13 -12.40
N LEU A 42 -0.70 0.11 -11.09
CA LEU A 42 -1.35 -0.75 -10.11
C LEU A 42 -2.88 -0.83 -10.27
N LEU A 43 -3.52 0.20 -10.84
CA LEU A 43 -4.95 0.16 -11.17
C LEU A 43 -5.31 -0.97 -12.15
N LYS A 44 -4.34 -1.53 -12.88
CA LYS A 44 -4.57 -2.67 -13.79
C LYS A 44 -4.33 -4.02 -13.12
N LYS A 45 -3.80 -4.04 -11.88
CA LYS A 45 -3.31 -5.25 -11.21
C LYS A 45 -4.29 -5.79 -10.16
N LYS A 46 -4.28 -7.09 -9.92
CA LYS A 46 -5.14 -7.76 -8.93
C LYS A 46 -4.37 -8.04 -7.64
N PHE A 47 -4.74 -7.34 -6.57
CA PHE A 47 -4.19 -7.53 -5.22
C PHE A 47 -5.24 -7.12 -4.18
N HIS A 48 -4.92 -7.25 -2.90
CA HIS A 48 -5.91 -7.13 -1.82
C HIS A 48 -5.74 -5.83 -1.02
N TYR A 49 -4.49 -5.46 -0.73
CA TYR A 49 -4.17 -4.29 0.06
C TYR A 49 -3.08 -3.44 -0.60
N LEU A 50 -3.23 -2.13 -0.52
CA LEU A 50 -2.20 -1.15 -0.86
C LEU A 50 -1.66 -0.56 0.43
N ALA A 51 -0.42 -0.86 0.80
CA ALA A 51 0.26 -0.21 1.91
C ALA A 51 1.06 0.99 1.40
N VAL A 52 0.79 2.18 1.94
CA VAL A 52 1.34 3.45 1.48
C VAL A 52 2.39 3.94 2.46
N SER A 53 3.67 3.92 2.06
CA SER A 53 4.80 4.42 2.88
C SER A 53 4.70 5.93 3.11
N PHE A 54 5.20 6.42 4.24
CA PHE A 54 5.22 7.83 4.63
C PHE A 54 3.82 8.46 4.50
N SER A 55 2.83 7.82 5.12
CA SER A 55 1.46 8.34 5.15
C SER A 55 1.36 9.47 6.17
N GLU A 56 1.23 10.70 5.68
CA GLU A 56 1.15 11.90 6.53
C GLU A 56 -0.13 12.72 6.30
N SER A 57 -0.78 12.58 5.15
CA SER A 57 -1.92 13.40 4.73
C SER A 57 -3.16 12.56 4.52
N ALA A 58 -4.18 12.77 5.37
CA ALA A 58 -5.47 12.10 5.20
C ALA A 58 -6.11 12.40 3.83
N ARG A 59 -5.96 13.63 3.32
CA ARG A 59 -6.45 14.01 1.99
C ARG A 59 -5.76 13.23 0.87
N GLU A 60 -4.45 13.00 0.97
CA GLU A 60 -3.73 12.17 -0.01
C GLU A 60 -4.27 10.73 0.02
N ILE A 61 -4.44 10.17 1.21
CA ILE A 61 -4.93 8.80 1.39
C ILE A 61 -6.35 8.63 0.88
N GLU A 62 -7.25 9.58 1.13
CA GLU A 62 -8.60 9.55 0.56
C GLU A 62 -8.57 9.57 -0.97
N ARG A 63 -7.70 10.40 -1.57
CA ARG A 63 -7.53 10.43 -3.03
C ARG A 63 -7.06 9.09 -3.56
N ILE A 64 -6.05 8.48 -2.93
CA ILE A 64 -5.56 7.15 -3.31
C ILE A 64 -6.69 6.13 -3.17
N LYS A 65 -7.38 6.09 -2.02
CA LYS A 65 -8.50 5.18 -1.78
C LYS A 65 -9.60 5.31 -2.84
N LYS A 66 -9.97 6.53 -3.24
CA LYS A 66 -10.95 6.76 -4.32
C LYS A 66 -10.52 6.14 -5.65
N MET A 67 -9.23 6.20 -6.00
CA MET A 67 -8.72 5.56 -7.23
C MET A 67 -8.91 4.04 -7.21
N PHE A 68 -8.83 3.41 -6.04
CA PHE A 68 -8.90 1.95 -5.87
C PHE A 68 -10.27 1.42 -5.47
N LEU A 69 -11.24 2.30 -5.18
CA LEU A 69 -12.58 1.95 -4.73
C LEU A 69 -13.31 0.96 -5.66
N PRO A 70 -13.31 1.13 -7.01
CA PRO A 70 -13.99 0.19 -7.91
C PRO A 70 -13.40 -1.23 -7.87
N ARG A 71 -12.15 -1.36 -7.42
CA ARG A 71 -11.42 -2.63 -7.35
C ARG A 71 -11.49 -3.27 -5.97
N LYS A 72 -12.17 -2.65 -5.01
CA LYS A 72 -12.27 -3.10 -3.60
C LYS A 72 -10.91 -3.37 -2.94
N ILE A 73 -9.87 -2.66 -3.38
CA ILE A 73 -8.54 -2.71 -2.77
C ILE A 73 -8.56 -1.85 -1.51
N LYS A 74 -8.12 -2.43 -0.40
CA LYS A 74 -8.06 -1.76 0.90
C LYS A 74 -6.75 -1.00 1.05
N VAL A 75 -6.77 0.21 1.61
CA VAL A 75 -5.58 1.04 1.81
C VAL A 75 -5.12 0.93 3.26
N ILE A 76 -3.83 0.67 3.45
CA ILE A 76 -3.15 0.65 4.74
C ILE A 76 -2.19 1.84 4.78
N CYS A 77 -2.31 2.71 5.78
CA CYS A 77 -1.34 3.77 6.01
C CYS A 77 -0.13 3.22 6.78
N LYS A 78 1.07 3.45 6.27
CA LYS A 78 2.30 3.19 7.02
C LYS A 78 2.77 4.46 7.71
N ILE A 79 2.88 4.39 9.04
CA ILE A 79 3.35 5.48 9.90
C ILE A 79 4.84 5.30 10.11
N GLU A 80 5.61 6.19 9.48
CA GLU A 80 7.07 6.16 9.35
C GLU A 80 7.69 7.53 9.68
N SER A 81 6.89 8.53 10.09
CA SER A 81 7.38 9.86 10.45
C SER A 81 6.60 10.46 11.62
N GLN A 82 7.21 11.42 12.32
CA GLN A 82 6.56 12.16 13.41
C GLN A 82 5.27 12.83 12.95
N LYS A 83 5.27 13.44 11.75
CA LYS A 83 4.08 14.04 11.15
C LYS A 83 2.99 13.01 10.84
N GLY A 84 3.36 11.79 10.45
CA GLY A 84 2.41 10.68 10.32
C GLY A 84 1.77 10.32 11.66
N LEU A 85 2.56 10.31 12.74
CA LEU A 85 2.10 10.05 14.10
C LEU A 85 1.16 11.17 14.61
N GLU A 86 1.50 12.44 14.41
CA GLU A 86 0.64 13.58 14.73
C GLU A 86 -0.71 13.52 14.01
N ASN A 87 -0.72 13.06 12.76
CA ASN A 87 -1.92 12.92 11.94
C ASN A 87 -2.65 11.58 12.11
N LEU A 88 -2.19 10.70 13.01
CA LEU A 88 -2.67 9.31 13.14
C LEU A 88 -4.19 9.23 13.27
N LYS A 89 -4.82 10.07 14.12
CA LYS A 89 -6.28 10.08 14.31
C LYS A 89 -7.04 10.32 13.00
N ARG A 90 -6.53 11.18 12.12
CA ARG A 90 -7.14 11.46 10.81
C ARG A 90 -6.88 10.33 9.84
N LEU A 91 -5.68 9.77 9.84
CA LEU A 91 -5.29 8.64 8.97
C LEU A 91 -6.10 7.37 9.26
N ILE A 92 -6.40 7.10 10.54
CA ILE A 92 -7.27 5.98 10.96
C ILE A 92 -8.66 6.09 10.33
N LYS A 93 -9.24 7.30 10.26
CA LYS A 93 -10.60 7.50 9.73
C LYS A 93 -10.71 7.24 8.23
N VAL A 94 -9.63 7.38 7.48
CA VAL A 94 -9.63 7.36 6.02
C VAL A 94 -9.04 6.08 5.42
N SER A 95 -8.47 5.21 6.24
CA SER A 95 -7.79 3.97 5.82
C SER A 95 -8.47 2.72 6.39
N GLU A 96 -8.19 1.56 5.79
CA GLU A 96 -8.64 0.25 6.27
C GLU A 96 -7.68 -0.40 7.27
N GLY A 97 -6.57 0.28 7.58
CA GLY A 97 -5.59 -0.19 8.54
C GLY A 97 -4.41 0.76 8.68
N ILE A 98 -3.74 0.65 9.83
CA ILE A 98 -2.49 1.32 10.13
C ILE A 98 -1.39 0.27 10.29
N MET A 99 -0.20 0.57 9.79
CA MET A 99 1.02 -0.18 10.01
C MET A 99 2.07 0.75 10.63
N VAL A 100 2.55 0.44 11.82
CA VAL A 100 3.60 1.22 12.48
C VAL A 100 4.95 0.65 12.08
N ALA A 101 5.75 1.42 11.34
CA ALA A 101 7.07 1.01 10.88
C ALA A 101 8.12 1.89 11.56
N ARG A 102 8.73 1.34 12.63
CA ARG A 102 9.63 2.09 13.54
C ARG A 102 11.01 2.41 12.96
N GLY A 103 11.37 1.90 11.79
CA GLY A 103 12.71 2.10 11.22
C GLY A 103 13.04 3.55 10.86
N ASP A 104 12.01 4.38 10.67
CA ASP A 104 12.13 5.79 10.26
C ASP A 104 11.59 6.78 11.34
N LEU A 105 11.16 6.27 12.51
CA LEU A 105 10.57 7.06 13.62
C LEU A 105 11.61 7.45 14.70
N GLY A 106 12.89 7.34 14.40
CA GLY A 106 14.01 7.71 15.28
C GLY A 106 14.61 9.05 14.90
#